data_AF-A0A7G2M4R4-F1
#
_entry.id   AF-A0A7G2M4R4-F1
#
_cell.length_a   1.000
_cell.length_b   1.000
_cell.length_c   1.000
_cell.angle_alpha   90.00
_cell.angle_beta   90.00
_cell.angle_gamma   90.00
#
_symmetry.space_group_name_H-M   'P 1'
#
loop_
_entity.id
_entity.type
_entity.pdbx_description
1 polymer ?
#
loop_
_entity_poly.entity_id
_entity_poly.type
_entity_poly.pdbx_seq_one_letter_code
_entity_poly.pdbx_strand_id
1 'polypeptide(L)'
;MKTASIMKTEQVAANKNKSFFKGFTKAKYLFIAFFTLLLLNILLSSCDDDGYSLNDLYGDYGVVNKEGSSYTISTDLGAVLFPSASNVSPNYLEDKDRVIVTFSILGDADTSSMYDYYVKVVDVYKVLTKDVIPFSASISDSLGNDPVILDKAWIKHDYLTFDFVFGGGLPGLKHMVNLAQHPQKTEDGRILLEFRHNAFRDMSNYAYRGVVAFPVSSIQTEAQDSVQLRIKYRENGRDKQYDLTWYKDEPQNSGDKLYSITGKRYQSESLK
;
A
#
# COMPACT_ATOMS: atom_id res chain seq x y z
N MET A 1 8.07 54.21 -102.84
CA MET A 1 7.90 52.73 -102.83
C MET A 1 8.57 52.18 -101.56
N LYS A 2 7.81 52.07 -100.47
CA LYS A 2 8.09 51.36 -99.20
C LYS A 2 6.96 51.73 -98.22
N THR A 3 5.91 50.92 -98.18
CA THR A 3 5.58 49.93 -97.13
C THR A 3 4.82 50.52 -95.93
N ALA A 4 3.51 50.26 -95.95
CA ALA A 4 2.55 50.02 -94.85
C ALA A 4 2.63 50.88 -93.58
N SER A 5 1.62 51.75 -93.42
CA SER A 5 1.27 52.37 -92.14
C SER A 5 -0.15 51.93 -91.72
N ILE A 6 -0.17 51.09 -90.67
CA ILE A 6 -1.07 51.18 -89.52
C ILE A 6 -2.58 51.04 -89.80
N MET A 7 -3.05 49.78 -89.79
CA MET A 7 -4.40 49.46 -89.29
C MET A 7 -4.37 49.55 -87.76
N LYS A 8 -5.13 50.48 -87.18
CA LYS A 8 -5.29 50.64 -85.74
C LYS A 8 -6.76 50.52 -85.38
N THR A 9 -7.27 49.30 -85.35
CA THR A 9 -8.54 49.02 -84.67
C THR A 9 -8.63 47.54 -84.33
N GLU A 10 -8.86 47.29 -83.04
CA GLU A 10 -9.55 46.12 -82.50
C GLU A 10 -9.07 44.72 -82.92
N GLN A 11 -8.17 44.12 -82.13
CA GLN A 11 -8.24 42.67 -81.80
C GLN A 11 -7.07 42.20 -80.90
N VAL A 12 -6.86 42.77 -79.70
CA VAL A 12 -6.11 42.03 -78.66
C VAL A 12 -6.58 42.42 -77.27
N ALA A 13 -7.86 42.16 -76.97
CA ALA A 13 -8.39 42.23 -75.60
C ALA A 13 -9.10 40.92 -75.24
N ALA A 14 -8.48 39.77 -75.56
CA ALA A 14 -9.07 38.48 -75.19
C ALA A 14 -8.06 37.32 -75.14
N ASN A 15 -6.78 37.53 -74.80
CA ASN A 15 -5.92 36.34 -74.54
C ASN A 15 -4.64 36.59 -73.73
N LYS A 16 -4.69 37.24 -72.56
CA LYS A 16 -3.60 37.19 -71.57
C LYS A 16 -4.12 37.30 -70.14
N ASN A 17 -4.92 36.32 -69.70
CA ASN A 17 -5.21 36.19 -68.26
C ASN A 17 -5.54 34.74 -67.84
N LYS A 18 -4.82 33.76 -68.39
CA LYS A 18 -5.01 32.34 -68.05
C LYS A 18 -3.74 31.58 -67.63
N SER A 19 -2.69 32.25 -67.17
CA SER A 19 -1.47 31.52 -66.76
C SER A 19 -0.74 32.02 -65.51
N PHE A 20 -1.36 32.78 -64.60
CA PHE A 20 -0.66 33.24 -63.39
C PHE A 20 -1.04 32.56 -62.07
N PHE A 21 -1.99 31.60 -62.06
CA PHE A 21 -2.46 30.96 -60.82
C PHE A 21 -2.49 29.42 -60.86
N LYS A 22 -1.44 28.78 -61.39
CA LYS A 22 -1.28 27.31 -61.33
C LYS A 22 -0.08 26.81 -60.52
N GLY A 23 0.51 27.65 -59.66
CA GLY A 23 1.66 27.28 -58.82
C GLY A 23 1.37 27.12 -57.32
N PHE A 24 0.26 27.64 -56.79
CA PHE A 24 0.12 27.86 -55.34
C PHE A 24 -0.73 26.84 -54.57
N THR A 25 -1.30 25.84 -55.21
CA THR A 25 -2.18 24.87 -54.54
C THR A 25 -1.39 23.77 -53.82
N LYS A 26 -0.38 23.16 -54.46
CA LYS A 26 0.43 22.08 -53.84
C LYS A 26 1.18 22.53 -52.59
N ALA A 27 1.73 23.75 -52.59
CA ALA A 27 2.43 24.31 -51.43
C ALA A 27 1.49 24.57 -50.24
N LYS A 28 0.24 24.96 -50.47
CA LYS A 28 -0.78 25.13 -49.43
C LYS A 28 -1.18 23.79 -48.80
N TYR A 29 -1.35 22.75 -49.60
CA TYR A 29 -1.64 21.41 -49.08
C TYR A 29 -0.45 20.79 -48.33
N LEU A 30 0.80 21.05 -48.77
CA LEU A 30 2.00 20.66 -48.02
C LEU A 30 2.13 21.39 -46.68
N PHE A 31 1.80 22.69 -46.65
CA PHE A 31 1.84 23.49 -45.43
C PHE A 31 0.76 23.08 -44.43
N ILE A 32 -0.45 22.80 -44.91
CA ILE A 32 -1.55 22.27 -44.10
C ILE A 32 -1.20 20.87 -43.57
N ALA A 33 -0.67 19.98 -44.42
CA ALA A 33 -0.26 18.63 -44.02
C ALA A 33 0.85 18.67 -42.95
N PHE A 34 1.82 19.57 -43.08
CA PHE A 34 2.88 19.78 -42.10
C PHE A 34 2.33 20.30 -40.77
N PHE A 35 1.41 21.28 -40.80
CA PHE A 35 0.77 21.80 -39.58
C PHE A 35 -0.14 20.76 -38.91
N THR A 36 -0.87 19.95 -39.68
CA THR A 36 -1.67 18.85 -39.12
C THR A 36 -0.80 17.76 -38.51
N LEU A 37 0.35 17.45 -39.11
CA LEU A 37 1.30 16.49 -38.54
C LEU A 37 1.96 17.04 -37.27
N LEU A 38 2.28 18.34 -37.24
CA LEU A 38 2.81 19.03 -36.06
C LEU A 38 1.79 19.08 -34.91
N LEU A 39 0.52 19.37 -35.22
CA LEU A 39 -0.58 19.34 -34.24
C LEU A 39 -0.88 17.92 -33.74
N LEU A 40 -0.70 16.89 -34.56
CA LEU A 40 -0.84 15.49 -34.15
C LEU A 40 0.27 15.05 -33.17
N ASN A 41 1.48 15.59 -33.29
CA ASN A 41 2.56 15.36 -32.31
C ASN A 41 2.31 16.06 -30.97
N ILE A 42 1.59 17.20 -30.96
CA ILE A 42 1.21 17.90 -29.73
C ILE A 42 0.09 17.15 -29.00
N LEU A 43 -0.82 16.49 -29.73
CA LEU A 43 -1.88 15.66 -29.12
C LEU A 43 -1.41 14.28 -28.64
N LEU A 44 -0.22 13.83 -29.05
CA LEU A 44 0.42 12.60 -28.56
C LEU A 44 1.46 12.85 -27.45
N SER A 45 1.69 14.12 -27.09
CA SER A 45 2.54 14.50 -25.96
C SER A 45 1.68 14.85 -24.74
N SER A 46 0.80 13.93 -24.33
CA SER A 46 0.26 13.94 -22.96
C SER A 46 1.24 13.16 -22.09
N CYS A 47 2.37 13.78 -21.77
CA CYS A 47 3.17 13.31 -20.66
C CYS A 47 2.47 13.88 -19.42
N ASP A 48 1.52 13.12 -18.85
CA ASP A 48 1.05 13.42 -17.50
C ASP A 48 2.25 13.26 -16.59
N ASP A 49 2.75 14.38 -16.07
CA ASP A 49 3.77 14.43 -15.03
C ASP A 49 3.12 14.21 -13.65
N ASP A 50 2.17 13.28 -13.59
CA ASP A 50 1.53 12.79 -12.37
C ASP A 50 2.26 11.52 -11.86
N GLY A 51 3.55 11.42 -12.21
CA GLY A 51 4.42 10.31 -11.87
C GLY A 51 4.73 10.23 -10.38
N TYR A 52 5.05 9.02 -9.92
CA TYR A 52 5.43 8.77 -8.53
C TYR A 52 6.56 9.69 -8.06
N SER A 53 6.34 10.37 -6.94
CA SER A 53 7.37 11.19 -6.29
C SER A 53 8.11 10.39 -5.23
N LEU A 54 9.45 10.48 -5.22
CA LEU A 54 10.29 9.98 -4.13
C LEU A 54 10.02 10.68 -2.78
N ASN A 55 9.29 11.80 -2.79
CA ASN A 55 8.88 12.52 -1.59
C ASN A 55 7.51 12.07 -1.07
N ASP A 56 6.75 11.31 -1.85
CA ASP A 56 5.50 10.72 -1.40
C ASP A 56 5.83 9.41 -0.66
N LEU A 57 5.62 9.43 0.66
CA LEU A 57 5.86 8.29 1.55
C LEU A 57 4.54 7.62 1.90
N TYR A 58 4.53 6.30 1.80
CA TYR A 58 3.44 5.40 2.16
C TYR A 58 3.89 4.53 3.31
N GLY A 59 2.93 4.10 4.13
CA GLY A 59 3.19 3.27 5.30
C GLY A 59 2.09 2.25 5.49
N ASP A 60 2.47 1.01 5.73
CA ASP A 60 1.51 -0.05 6.03
C ASP A 60 2.15 -1.15 6.89
N TYR A 61 1.30 -1.95 7.51
CA TYR A 61 1.68 -3.26 8.03
C TYR A 61 1.83 -4.26 6.87
N GLY A 62 2.67 -5.27 7.04
CA GLY A 62 2.80 -6.31 6.04
C GLY A 62 3.58 -7.53 6.54
N VAL A 63 3.75 -8.49 5.65
CA VAL A 63 4.56 -9.70 5.87
C VAL A 63 5.63 -9.80 4.80
N VAL A 64 6.85 -10.08 5.21
CA VAL A 64 7.98 -10.32 4.31
C VAL A 64 7.86 -11.72 3.72
N ASN A 65 7.91 -11.83 2.39
CA ASN A 65 8.11 -13.11 1.69
C ASN A 65 9.52 -13.10 1.11
N LYS A 66 10.42 -13.94 1.64
CA LYS A 66 11.85 -13.89 1.31
C LYS A 66 12.29 -15.14 0.56
N GLU A 67 12.96 -14.91 -0.58
CA GLU A 67 13.54 -15.96 -1.42
C GLU A 67 15.02 -15.66 -1.67
N GLY A 68 15.90 -16.32 -0.91
CA GLY A 68 17.34 -16.08 -0.96
C GLY A 68 17.68 -14.65 -0.53
N SER A 69 18.23 -13.85 -1.45
CA SER A 69 18.57 -12.44 -1.22
C SER A 69 17.51 -11.45 -1.68
N SER A 70 16.45 -11.93 -2.34
CA SER A 70 15.30 -11.12 -2.76
C SER A 70 14.14 -11.27 -1.76
N TYR A 71 13.29 -10.27 -1.71
CA TYR A 71 12.08 -10.32 -0.90
C TYR A 71 10.97 -9.46 -1.51
N THR A 72 9.73 -9.80 -1.20
CA THR A 72 8.57 -8.93 -1.38
C THR A 72 7.95 -8.64 -0.02
N ILE A 73 7.07 -7.64 0.04
CA ILE A 73 6.24 -7.38 1.23
C ILE A 73 4.78 -7.39 0.78
N SER A 74 3.99 -8.34 1.31
CA SER A 74 2.54 -8.32 1.17
C SER A 74 1.96 -7.42 2.27
N THR A 75 1.35 -6.30 1.89
CA THR A 75 0.83 -5.32 2.83
C THR A 75 -0.59 -5.68 3.28
N ASP A 76 -1.02 -5.17 4.43
CA ASP A 76 -2.35 -5.43 4.99
C ASP A 76 -3.48 -4.81 4.16
N LEU A 77 -3.19 -3.71 3.47
CA LEU A 77 -4.10 -3.07 2.52
C LEU A 77 -4.20 -3.81 1.18
N GLY A 78 -3.40 -4.86 0.98
CA GLY A 78 -3.54 -5.77 -0.16
C GLY A 78 -2.56 -5.59 -1.30
N ALA A 79 -1.60 -4.68 -1.19
CA ALA A 79 -0.56 -4.52 -2.19
C ALA A 79 0.59 -5.51 -1.96
N VAL A 80 1.28 -5.91 -3.02
CA VAL A 80 2.53 -6.65 -2.96
C VAL A 80 3.65 -5.77 -3.50
N LEU A 81 4.62 -5.47 -2.63
CA LEU A 81 5.70 -4.53 -2.93
C LEU A 81 6.97 -5.30 -3.34
N PHE A 82 7.58 -4.90 -4.46
CA PHE A 82 8.91 -5.34 -4.86
C PHE A 82 9.95 -4.23 -4.65
N PRO A 83 10.90 -4.41 -3.72
CA PRO A 83 11.94 -3.42 -3.43
C PRO A 83 13.04 -3.36 -4.52
N SER A 84 12.88 -2.49 -5.51
CA SER A 84 13.93 -2.20 -6.50
C SER A 84 15.07 -1.33 -5.93
N ALA A 85 14.78 -0.61 -4.85
CA ALA A 85 15.76 0.10 -4.04
C ALA A 85 15.39 -0.01 -2.56
N SER A 86 16.37 -0.04 -1.65
CA SER A 86 16.10 -0.16 -0.21
C SER A 86 17.21 0.47 0.61
N ASN A 87 16.84 1.26 1.63
CA ASN A 87 17.74 1.67 2.70
C ASN A 87 17.96 0.56 3.74
N VAL A 88 17.11 -0.48 3.72
CA VAL A 88 17.15 -1.62 4.62
C VAL A 88 17.85 -2.79 3.94
N SER A 89 18.83 -3.38 4.62
CA SER A 89 19.53 -4.57 4.12
C SER A 89 18.59 -5.79 4.08
N PRO A 90 18.57 -6.60 3.01
CA PRO A 90 17.81 -7.85 2.97
C PRO A 90 18.20 -8.84 4.09
N ASN A 91 19.42 -8.75 4.61
CA ASN A 91 19.90 -9.59 5.72
C ASN A 91 19.28 -9.20 7.08
N TYR A 92 18.65 -8.02 7.17
CA TYR A 92 17.90 -7.65 8.37
C TYR A 92 16.58 -8.42 8.46
N LEU A 93 15.99 -8.82 7.33
CA LEU A 93 14.66 -9.42 7.25
C LEU A 93 14.77 -10.94 7.10
N GLU A 94 13.82 -11.65 7.68
CA GLU A 94 13.60 -13.08 7.49
C GLU A 94 12.25 -13.34 6.84
N ASP A 95 12.09 -14.53 6.25
CA ASP A 95 10.80 -14.96 5.73
C ASP A 95 9.74 -14.96 6.85
N LYS A 96 8.55 -14.44 6.55
CA LYS A 96 7.41 -14.28 7.47
C LYS A 96 7.63 -13.28 8.61
N ASP A 97 8.63 -12.41 8.53
CA ASP A 97 8.68 -11.26 9.43
C ASP A 97 7.42 -10.41 9.27
N ARG A 98 6.73 -10.17 10.38
CA ARG A 98 5.69 -9.15 10.47
C ARG A 98 6.34 -7.78 10.57
N VAL A 99 5.97 -6.84 9.72
CA VAL A 99 6.65 -5.55 9.61
C VAL A 99 5.68 -4.38 9.52
N ILE A 100 6.17 -3.20 9.90
CA ILE A 100 5.66 -1.90 9.46
C ILE A 100 6.67 -1.39 8.44
N VAL A 101 6.25 -1.17 7.21
CA VAL A 101 7.10 -0.68 6.13
C VAL A 101 6.77 0.76 5.81
N THR A 102 7.79 1.58 5.59
CA THR A 102 7.68 2.92 4.99
C THR A 102 8.40 2.93 3.65
N PHE A 103 7.75 3.41 2.61
CA PHE A 103 8.26 3.32 1.25
C PHE A 103 7.76 4.44 0.33
N SER A 104 8.46 4.65 -0.78
CA SER A 104 7.94 5.40 -1.93
C SER A 104 7.71 4.45 -3.09
N ILE A 105 6.62 4.63 -3.83
CA ILE A 105 6.40 3.90 -5.06
C ILE A 105 7.31 4.51 -6.15
N LEU A 106 7.85 3.67 -7.03
CA LEU A 106 8.70 4.05 -8.16
C LEU A 106 8.00 3.82 -9.50
N GLY A 107 7.07 2.86 -9.54
CA GLY A 107 6.35 2.47 -10.73
C GLY A 107 5.38 1.34 -10.42
N ASP A 108 4.34 1.25 -11.25
CA ASP A 108 3.49 0.06 -11.30
C ASP A 108 4.28 -1.09 -11.92
N ALA A 109 3.99 -2.31 -11.47
CA ALA A 109 4.46 -3.52 -12.12
C ALA A 109 3.52 -3.91 -13.28
N ASP A 110 4.04 -4.69 -14.23
CA ASP A 110 3.21 -5.25 -15.29
C ASP A 110 2.12 -6.15 -14.70
N THR A 111 0.94 -6.19 -15.30
CA THR A 111 -0.22 -6.96 -14.81
C THR A 111 0.03 -8.48 -14.72
N SER A 112 1.07 -8.99 -15.37
CA SER A 112 1.49 -10.40 -15.28
C SER A 112 2.48 -10.67 -14.14
N SER A 113 2.89 -9.66 -13.40
CA SER A 113 3.83 -9.76 -12.29
C SER A 113 3.15 -10.34 -11.05
N MET A 114 3.95 -10.95 -10.17
CA MET A 114 3.49 -11.46 -8.86
C MET A 114 3.46 -10.38 -7.78
N TYR A 115 3.69 -9.12 -8.17
CA TYR A 115 3.74 -7.95 -7.31
C TYR A 115 3.12 -6.77 -8.04
N ASP A 116 2.63 -5.78 -7.28
CA ASP A 116 1.88 -4.64 -7.81
C ASP A 116 2.76 -3.43 -8.09
N TYR A 117 3.78 -3.19 -7.24
CA TYR A 117 4.58 -1.97 -7.28
C TYR A 117 6.07 -2.25 -7.16
N TYR A 118 6.85 -1.54 -7.98
CA TYR A 118 8.26 -1.29 -7.70
C TYR A 118 8.38 -0.18 -6.66
N VAL A 119 9.14 -0.41 -5.60
CA VAL A 119 9.26 0.57 -4.50
C VAL A 119 10.71 0.85 -4.11
N LYS A 120 10.91 2.05 -3.53
CA LYS A 120 12.05 2.34 -2.67
C LYS A 120 11.64 2.17 -1.22
N VAL A 121 12.15 1.14 -0.56
CA VAL A 121 11.97 0.95 0.88
C VAL A 121 12.81 1.97 1.63
N VAL A 122 12.14 2.82 2.41
CA VAL A 122 12.78 3.89 3.20
C VAL A 122 13.14 3.38 4.59
N ASP A 123 12.22 2.66 5.23
CA ASP A 123 12.43 2.06 6.55
C ASP A 123 11.54 0.83 6.74
N VAL A 124 11.96 -0.08 7.61
CA VAL A 124 11.20 -1.27 8.02
C VAL A 124 11.39 -1.49 9.53
N TYR A 125 10.29 -1.51 10.25
CA TYR A 125 10.26 -1.89 11.65
C TYR A 125 9.69 -3.30 11.80
N LYS A 126 10.44 -4.23 12.41
CA LYS A 126 9.91 -5.56 12.75
C LYS A 126 8.93 -5.45 13.92
N VAL A 127 7.70 -5.89 13.69
CA VAL A 127 6.69 -6.01 14.74
C VAL A 127 7.07 -7.16 15.65
N LEU A 128 6.98 -6.95 16.97
CA LEU A 128 7.18 -8.01 17.94
C LEU A 128 6.22 -9.15 17.62
N THR A 129 6.76 -10.32 17.30
CA THR A 129 5.98 -11.52 17.02
C THR A 129 6.18 -12.51 18.14
N LYS A 130 5.09 -13.06 18.66
CA LYS A 130 5.09 -14.04 19.74
C LYS A 130 4.09 -15.15 19.47
N ASP A 131 4.35 -16.33 20.00
CA ASP A 131 3.39 -17.42 19.97
C ASP A 131 2.23 -17.18 20.94
N VAL A 132 1.08 -17.78 20.63
CA VAL A 132 -0.03 -17.90 21.56
C VAL A 132 0.30 -18.99 22.57
N ILE A 133 0.08 -18.70 23.84
CA ILE A 133 0.37 -19.63 24.94
C ILE A 133 -0.91 -20.22 25.53
N PRO A 134 -0.90 -21.45 26.05
CA PRO A 134 -2.05 -21.99 26.77
C PRO A 134 -2.22 -21.25 28.10
N PHE A 135 -3.44 -20.82 28.41
CA PHE A 135 -3.77 -20.21 29.68
C PHE A 135 -3.87 -21.26 30.79
N SER A 136 -3.32 -20.95 31.96
CA SER A 136 -3.62 -21.64 33.21
C SER A 136 -3.66 -20.65 34.37
N ALA A 137 -4.39 -20.98 35.44
CA ALA A 137 -4.43 -20.15 36.64
C ALA A 137 -3.03 -19.97 37.26
N SER A 138 -2.15 -20.98 37.14
CA SER A 138 -0.80 -20.94 37.70
C SER A 138 0.14 -19.94 37.04
N ILE A 139 -0.10 -19.55 35.77
CA ILE A 139 0.73 -18.56 35.06
C ILE A 139 0.13 -17.15 35.07
N SER A 140 -1.13 -16.98 35.49
CA SER A 140 -1.88 -15.71 35.39
C SER A 140 -1.14 -14.53 35.99
N ASP A 141 -0.55 -14.68 37.18
CA ASP A 141 0.18 -13.59 37.84
C ASP A 141 1.45 -13.20 37.08
N SER A 142 2.13 -14.18 36.48
CA SER A 142 3.32 -13.91 35.66
C SER A 142 2.97 -13.20 34.36
N LEU A 143 1.83 -13.53 33.74
CA LEU A 143 1.36 -12.85 32.53
C LEU A 143 1.02 -11.37 32.78
N GLY A 144 0.75 -11.01 34.03
CA GLY A 144 0.27 -9.68 34.40
C GLY A 144 -1.20 -9.47 34.05
N ASN A 145 -1.74 -8.34 34.46
CA ASN A 145 -3.07 -7.86 34.07
C ASN A 145 -3.12 -6.32 34.14
N ASP A 146 -2.00 -5.67 33.82
CA ASP A 146 -1.89 -4.22 33.81
C ASP A 146 -2.74 -3.64 32.65
N PRO A 147 -3.37 -2.48 32.84
CA PRO A 147 -4.30 -1.95 31.87
C PRO A 147 -3.60 -1.39 30.62
N VAL A 148 -4.21 -1.64 29.47
CA VAL A 148 -3.88 -1.05 28.17
C VAL A 148 -5.13 -0.38 27.59
N ILE A 149 -4.94 0.56 26.67
CA ILE A 149 -6.02 1.03 25.78
C ILE A 149 -5.81 0.31 24.46
N LEU A 150 -6.79 -0.47 24.02
CA LEU A 150 -6.71 -1.18 22.75
C LEU A 150 -7.18 -0.25 21.64
N ASP A 151 -6.27 0.19 20.77
CA ASP A 151 -6.60 1.04 19.61
C ASP A 151 -7.23 0.17 18.51
N LYS A 152 -6.56 -0.92 18.15
CA LYS A 152 -7.05 -1.86 17.13
C LYS A 152 -6.55 -3.28 17.39
N ALA A 153 -7.42 -4.25 17.13
CA ALA A 153 -7.04 -5.64 16.92
C ALA A 153 -7.59 -6.10 15.58
N TRP A 154 -6.76 -6.74 14.75
CA TRP A 154 -7.16 -7.22 13.43
C TRP A 154 -6.34 -8.43 13.01
N ILE A 155 -6.83 -9.16 12.02
CA ILE A 155 -6.13 -10.32 11.49
C ILE A 155 -5.85 -10.08 10.02
N LYS A 156 -4.59 -10.22 9.62
CA LYS A 156 -4.13 -10.19 8.22
C LYS A 156 -2.91 -11.07 8.06
N HIS A 157 -2.77 -11.69 6.88
CA HIS A 157 -1.65 -12.58 6.54
C HIS A 157 -1.36 -13.64 7.63
N ASP A 158 -2.41 -14.20 8.24
CA ASP A 158 -2.33 -15.15 9.36
C ASP A 158 -1.70 -14.62 10.67
N TYR A 159 -1.68 -13.30 10.86
CA TYR A 159 -1.28 -12.67 12.12
C TYR A 159 -2.45 -11.92 12.76
N LEU A 160 -2.81 -12.30 13.99
CA LEU A 160 -3.62 -11.45 14.86
C LEU A 160 -2.71 -10.37 15.46
N THR A 161 -2.91 -9.13 15.02
CA THR A 161 -2.11 -7.97 15.43
C THR A 161 -2.88 -7.11 16.42
N PHE A 162 -2.21 -6.67 17.48
CA PHE A 162 -2.71 -5.72 18.48
C PHE A 162 -1.91 -4.44 18.40
N ASP A 163 -2.60 -3.33 18.22
CA ASP A 163 -2.08 -1.97 18.37
C ASP A 163 -2.74 -1.34 19.61
N PHE A 164 -1.92 -0.96 20.56
CA PHE A 164 -2.38 -0.59 21.89
C PHE A 164 -1.50 0.50 22.50
N VAL A 165 -2.09 1.22 23.46
CA VAL A 165 -1.39 2.21 24.28
C VAL A 165 -1.26 1.67 25.69
N PHE A 166 -0.09 1.84 26.29
CA PHE A 166 0.17 1.44 27.67
C PHE A 166 0.88 2.56 28.42
N GLY A 167 0.67 2.61 29.73
CA GLY A 167 1.37 3.53 30.62
C GLY A 167 2.75 3.01 30.98
N GLY A 168 3.78 3.86 30.95
CA GLY A 168 5.13 3.56 31.42
C GLY A 168 5.80 4.80 32.02
N GLY A 169 6.92 4.62 32.70
CA GLY A 169 7.51 5.68 33.52
C GLY A 169 9.02 5.56 33.70
N LEU A 170 9.56 4.35 33.76
CA LEU A 170 10.99 4.12 33.92
C LEU A 170 11.68 3.97 32.54
N PRO A 171 12.68 4.82 32.23
CA PRO A 171 13.43 4.70 30.99
C PRO A 171 14.07 3.31 30.84
N GLY A 172 13.82 2.66 29.70
CA GLY A 172 14.44 1.38 29.36
C GLY A 172 13.81 0.14 30.01
N LEU A 173 12.82 0.30 30.91
CA LEU A 173 12.07 -0.85 31.43
C LEU A 173 11.17 -1.40 30.32
N LYS A 174 11.40 -2.66 29.95
CA LYS A 174 10.60 -3.35 28.93
C LYS A 174 9.39 -3.98 29.57
N HIS A 175 8.21 -3.67 29.06
CA HIS A 175 6.98 -4.33 29.44
C HIS A 175 6.83 -5.67 28.71
N MET A 176 6.09 -6.59 29.30
CA MET A 176 5.76 -7.86 28.67
C MET A 176 4.31 -7.87 28.23
N VAL A 177 4.07 -8.40 27.02
CA VAL A 177 2.73 -8.66 26.48
C VAL A 177 2.61 -10.11 26.06
N ASN A 178 1.46 -10.73 26.29
CA ASN A 178 1.17 -12.11 25.89
C ASN A 178 -0.26 -12.22 25.38
N LEU A 179 -0.50 -13.23 24.54
CA LEU A 179 -1.84 -13.68 24.20
C LEU A 179 -2.00 -15.11 24.70
N ALA A 180 -2.91 -15.30 25.65
CA ALA A 180 -3.17 -16.60 26.25
C ALA A 180 -4.49 -17.17 25.76
N GLN A 181 -4.50 -18.43 25.33
CA GLN A 181 -5.70 -19.14 24.91
C GLN A 181 -6.26 -19.97 26.05
N HIS A 182 -7.52 -19.74 26.40
CA HIS A 182 -8.22 -20.54 27.39
C HIS A 182 -8.55 -21.94 26.84
N PRO A 183 -8.47 -23.00 27.67
CA PRO A 183 -8.82 -24.34 27.24
C PRO A 183 -10.33 -24.49 26.99
N GLN A 184 -11.16 -23.70 27.67
CA GLN A 184 -12.60 -23.63 27.41
C GLN A 184 -12.92 -22.56 26.37
N LYS A 185 -13.89 -22.88 25.52
CA LYS A 185 -14.56 -21.88 24.68
C LYS A 185 -15.51 -21.03 25.52
N THR A 186 -15.91 -19.90 24.97
CA THR A 186 -17.03 -19.09 25.48
C THR A 186 -18.35 -19.87 25.40
N GLU A 187 -19.37 -19.43 26.15
CA GLU A 187 -20.70 -20.05 26.15
C GLU A 187 -21.34 -20.10 24.76
N ASP A 188 -21.05 -19.11 23.92
CA ASP A 188 -21.47 -19.02 22.51
C ASP A 188 -20.48 -19.68 21.53
N GLY A 189 -19.55 -20.49 22.02
CA GLY A 189 -18.71 -21.39 21.21
C GLY A 189 -17.49 -20.74 20.55
N ARG A 190 -17.17 -19.48 20.86
CA ARG A 190 -15.95 -18.79 20.37
C ARG A 190 -14.71 -19.24 21.11
N ILE A 191 -13.58 -19.29 20.41
CA ILE A 191 -12.27 -19.47 21.06
C ILE A 191 -12.02 -18.26 21.96
N LEU A 192 -11.69 -18.54 23.22
CA LEU A 192 -11.44 -17.49 24.21
C LEU A 192 -9.94 -17.23 24.31
N LEU A 193 -9.56 -16.00 23.96
CA LEU A 193 -8.20 -15.47 24.08
C LEU A 193 -8.18 -14.38 25.14
N GLU A 194 -7.01 -14.15 25.73
CA GLU A 194 -6.80 -13.12 26.73
C GLU A 194 -5.47 -12.39 26.48
N PHE A 195 -5.56 -11.12 26.10
CA PHE A 195 -4.42 -10.25 25.94
C PHE A 195 -3.98 -9.72 27.31
N ARG A 196 -2.76 -10.07 27.70
CA ARG A 196 -2.18 -9.75 29.00
C ARG A 196 -0.99 -8.83 28.86
N HIS A 197 -0.92 -7.82 29.71
CA HIS A 197 0.18 -6.88 29.84
C HIS A 197 0.73 -6.94 31.26
N ASN A 198 2.06 -6.96 31.38
CA ASN A 198 2.80 -6.87 32.63
C ASN A 198 3.76 -5.69 32.54
N ALA A 199 3.46 -4.63 33.29
CA ALA A 199 4.27 -3.43 33.42
C ALA A 199 5.43 -3.61 34.42
N PHE A 200 5.54 -4.76 35.09
CA PHE A 200 6.53 -5.01 36.14
C PHE A 200 6.53 -3.94 37.25
N ARG A 201 5.32 -3.44 37.58
CA ARG A 201 5.10 -2.36 38.55
C ARG A 201 5.69 -1.00 38.12
N ASP A 202 5.89 -0.78 36.83
CA ASP A 202 6.25 0.54 36.32
C ASP A 202 5.15 1.57 36.64
N MET A 203 5.57 2.82 36.80
CA MET A 203 4.65 3.95 36.99
C MET A 203 4.05 4.35 35.65
N SER A 204 2.77 4.72 35.61
CA SER A 204 2.11 5.14 34.37
C SER A 204 2.23 6.66 34.13
N ASN A 205 3.45 7.17 33.96
CA ASN A 205 3.71 8.61 33.80
C ASN A 205 3.50 9.11 32.36
N TYR A 206 3.75 8.24 31.38
CA TYR A 206 3.69 8.55 29.95
C TYR A 206 2.92 7.46 29.21
N ALA A 207 2.24 7.86 28.14
CA ALA A 207 1.58 6.95 27.22
C ALA A 207 2.56 6.51 26.13
N TYR A 208 2.72 5.21 25.95
CA TYR A 208 3.53 4.60 24.89
C TYR A 208 2.65 3.76 23.99
N ARG A 209 2.95 3.75 22.68
CA ARG A 209 2.30 2.87 21.71
C ARG A 209 3.11 1.58 21.58
N GLY A 210 2.41 0.45 21.61
CA GLY A 210 2.96 -0.88 21.36
C GLY A 210 2.21 -1.56 20.23
N VAL A 211 2.95 -2.35 19.44
CA VAL A 211 2.36 -3.26 18.46
C VAL A 211 2.96 -4.65 18.67
N VAL A 212 2.11 -5.67 18.67
CA VAL A 212 2.50 -7.07 18.75
C VAL A 212 1.63 -7.92 17.84
N ALA A 213 2.21 -8.93 17.23
CA ALA A 213 1.53 -9.88 16.34
C ALA A 213 1.66 -11.31 16.85
N PHE A 214 0.61 -12.09 16.65
CA PHE A 214 0.54 -13.50 17.05
C PHE A 214 0.12 -14.35 15.84
N PRO A 215 0.93 -15.34 15.42
CA PRO A 215 0.55 -16.27 14.36
C PRO A 215 -0.72 -17.05 14.74
N VAL A 216 -1.76 -16.96 13.91
CA VAL A 216 -3.06 -17.61 14.20
C VAL A 216 -3.06 -19.11 13.97
N SER A 217 -2.02 -19.65 13.33
CA SER A 217 -1.82 -21.09 13.11
C SER A 217 -1.85 -21.90 14.42
N SER A 218 -1.43 -21.29 15.53
CA SER A 218 -1.47 -21.89 16.87
C SER A 218 -2.86 -21.91 17.52
N ILE A 219 -3.79 -21.09 17.02
CA ILE A 219 -5.19 -20.98 17.49
C ILE A 219 -6.10 -21.94 16.71
N GLN A 220 -5.73 -22.25 15.48
CA GLN A 220 -6.49 -23.10 14.57
C GLN A 220 -6.43 -24.57 15.01
N THR A 221 -7.59 -25.17 15.27
CA THR A 221 -7.65 -26.60 15.59
C THR A 221 -7.98 -27.49 14.40
N GLU A 222 -8.51 -26.97 13.28
CA GLU A 222 -8.84 -27.73 12.07
C GLU A 222 -8.87 -26.83 10.81
N ALA A 223 -9.00 -27.44 9.64
CA ALA A 223 -9.24 -26.77 8.36
C ALA A 223 -10.66 -26.15 8.31
N GLN A 224 -10.86 -25.06 9.06
CA GLN A 224 -12.08 -24.28 9.06
C GLN A 224 -11.92 -23.05 8.16
N ASP A 225 -12.97 -22.70 7.42
CA ASP A 225 -12.98 -21.52 6.55
C ASP A 225 -13.06 -20.21 7.35
N SER A 226 -13.53 -20.28 8.60
CA SER A 226 -13.51 -19.15 9.53
C SER A 226 -13.41 -19.61 10.99
N VAL A 227 -12.89 -18.75 11.86
CA VAL A 227 -12.77 -18.99 13.29
C VAL A 227 -13.25 -17.76 14.06
N GLN A 228 -14.25 -17.95 14.93
CA GLN A 228 -14.75 -16.89 15.81
C GLN A 228 -13.93 -16.81 17.10
N LEU A 229 -13.43 -15.62 17.40
CA LEU A 229 -12.58 -15.32 18.55
C LEU A 229 -13.29 -14.34 19.48
N ARG A 230 -13.12 -14.54 20.79
CA ARG A 230 -13.39 -13.53 21.81
C ARG A 230 -12.09 -13.22 22.51
N ILE A 231 -11.68 -11.96 22.51
CA ILE A 231 -10.46 -11.48 23.15
C ILE A 231 -10.82 -10.70 24.40
N LYS A 232 -10.37 -11.16 25.56
CA LYS A 232 -10.41 -10.41 26.81
C LYS A 232 -9.16 -9.57 26.97
N TYR A 233 -9.29 -8.38 27.55
CA TYR A 233 -8.18 -7.51 27.91
C TYR A 233 -8.58 -6.58 29.05
N ARG A 234 -7.61 -5.92 29.67
CA ARG A 234 -7.86 -4.97 30.76
C ARG A 234 -7.61 -3.55 30.29
N GLU A 235 -8.57 -2.66 30.51
CA GLU A 235 -8.49 -1.25 30.13
C GLU A 235 -9.05 -0.39 31.25
N ASN A 236 -8.29 0.64 31.67
CA ASN A 236 -8.70 1.57 32.72
C ASN A 236 -9.21 0.88 33.99
N GLY A 237 -8.58 -0.24 34.37
CA GLY A 237 -8.95 -1.03 35.54
C GLY A 237 -10.27 -1.82 35.41
N ARG A 238 -10.77 -2.03 34.19
CA ARG A 238 -11.95 -2.85 33.91
C ARG A 238 -11.63 -3.91 32.86
N ASP A 239 -12.25 -5.06 33.02
CA ASP A 239 -12.14 -6.11 32.02
C ASP A 239 -13.05 -5.75 30.84
N LYS A 240 -12.50 -5.89 29.64
CA LYS A 240 -13.14 -5.61 28.36
C LYS A 240 -13.05 -6.86 27.50
N GLN A 241 -13.92 -6.91 26.51
CA GLN A 241 -13.90 -7.96 25.51
C GLN A 241 -14.19 -7.40 24.12
N TYR A 242 -13.59 -8.03 23.12
CA TYR A 242 -13.75 -7.69 21.72
C TYR A 242 -13.82 -8.99 20.90
N ASP A 243 -14.80 -9.08 20.00
CA ASP A 243 -15.01 -10.26 19.18
C ASP A 243 -14.46 -10.01 17.76
N LEU A 244 -13.74 -10.99 17.23
CA LEU A 244 -13.16 -10.99 15.88
C LEU A 244 -13.49 -12.29 15.17
N THR A 245 -13.55 -12.24 13.84
CA THR A 245 -13.63 -13.45 13.02
C THR A 245 -12.44 -13.49 12.09
N TRP A 246 -11.70 -14.59 12.16
CA TRP A 246 -10.68 -14.92 11.17
C TRP A 246 -11.33 -15.67 10.00
N TYR A 247 -10.84 -15.44 8.79
CA TYR A 247 -11.23 -16.18 7.58
C TYR A 247 -9.98 -16.74 6.91
N LYS A 248 -10.06 -18.00 6.47
CA LYS A 248 -8.96 -18.70 5.81
C LYS A 248 -8.56 -18.06 4.49
N ASP A 249 -9.56 -17.78 3.67
CA ASP A 249 -9.39 -17.16 2.36
C ASP A 249 -9.88 -15.71 2.41
N GLU A 250 -9.41 -14.95 3.40
CA GLU A 250 -9.76 -13.54 3.46
C GLU A 250 -9.27 -12.86 2.16
N PRO A 251 -10.13 -12.14 1.41
CA PRO A 251 -9.71 -11.44 0.22
C PRO A 251 -8.59 -10.48 0.59
N GLN A 252 -7.38 -10.78 0.12
CA GLN A 252 -6.23 -9.90 0.32
C GLN A 252 -6.40 -8.61 -0.49
N ASN A 253 -7.25 -8.63 -1.52
CA ASN A 253 -7.64 -7.45 -2.29
C ASN A 253 -8.93 -6.85 -1.72
N SER A 254 -8.82 -5.98 -0.71
CA SER A 254 -9.96 -5.13 -0.33
C SER A 254 -10.18 -3.95 -1.29
N GLY A 255 -9.30 -3.77 -2.29
CA GLY A 255 -9.30 -2.57 -3.12
C GLY A 255 -8.99 -1.30 -2.32
N ASP A 256 -8.51 -1.47 -1.07
CA ASP A 256 -8.10 -0.36 -0.24
C ASP A 256 -6.79 0.21 -0.78
N LYS A 257 -6.86 1.50 -1.06
CA LYS A 257 -5.79 2.24 -1.72
C LYS A 257 -4.68 2.52 -0.74
N LEU A 258 -3.42 2.46 -1.19
CA LEU A 258 -2.29 2.96 -0.41
C LEU A 258 -2.52 4.45 -0.11
N TYR A 259 -2.61 4.78 1.18
CA TYR A 259 -2.70 6.16 1.64
C TYR A 259 -1.29 6.66 1.94
N SER A 260 -0.89 7.80 1.37
CA SER A 260 0.39 8.40 1.74
C SER A 260 0.30 8.86 3.20
N ILE A 261 1.39 8.68 3.93
CA ILE A 261 1.56 9.15 5.31
C ILE A 261 1.47 10.70 5.34
N THR A 262 1.69 11.36 4.19
CA THR A 262 1.56 12.81 3.99
C THR A 262 0.13 13.27 3.64
N GLY A 263 -0.86 12.38 3.58
CA GLY A 263 -2.27 12.72 3.36
C GLY A 263 -2.72 12.79 1.91
N LYS A 264 -1.91 12.37 0.95
CA LYS A 264 -2.32 12.17 -0.45
C LYS A 264 -2.86 10.75 -0.63
N ARG A 265 -4.01 10.65 -1.29
CA ARG A 265 -4.59 9.36 -1.67
C ARG A 265 -3.99 8.94 -3.00
N TYR A 266 -3.29 7.81 -3.06
CA TYR A 266 -3.00 7.21 -4.36
C TYR A 266 -4.28 6.57 -4.89
N GLN A 267 -4.67 6.89 -6.11
CA GLN A 267 -5.65 6.11 -6.84
C GLN A 267 -4.92 5.54 -8.02
N SER A 268 -4.68 4.22 -8.04
CA SER A 268 -4.33 3.60 -9.31
C SER A 268 -5.50 3.87 -10.24
N GLU A 269 -5.23 4.59 -11.32
CA GLU A 269 -6.16 4.62 -12.44
C GLU A 269 -6.06 3.23 -13.07
N SER A 270 -6.89 2.31 -12.57
CA SER A 270 -7.08 1.04 -13.24
C SER A 270 -7.53 1.34 -14.67
N LEU A 271 -6.66 1.01 -15.61
CA LEU A 271 -6.94 0.84 -17.03
C LEU A 271 -8.32 0.21 -17.24
N LYS A 272 -9.10 0.80 -18.15
CA LYS A 272 -10.15 0.07 -18.85
C LYS A 272 -9.54 -0.95 -19.80
#